data_AF-A0A3S0RJA3-F1
#
_entry.id   AF-A0A3S0RJA3-F1
#
_cell.length_a   1.000
_cell.length_b   1.000
_cell.length_c   1.000
_cell.angle_alpha   90.00
_cell.angle_beta   90.00
_cell.angle_gamma   90.00
#
_symmetry.space_group_name_H-M   'P 1'
#
loop_
_entity.id
_entity.type
_entity.pdbx_description
1 polymer ?
#
loop_
_entity_poly.entity_id
_entity_poly.type
_entity_poly.pdbx_seq_one_letter_code
_entity_poly.pdbx_strand_id
1 'polypeptide(L)'
;MIGSIVIATSLDNQVKLTQVAKQFSQSSETISASTQELAASANHLKHFIENLETSQSEMRHQVENSTKILGMINSVAKNTRILGFNAGIEAARSGEYGRGFSVVAKEITKLADQSADSVNEIRRLLDQLKYKVDQVANITQETVGIASNQKASIEEISISIQNLANAAEEIEKLAKKV
;
A
#
# COMPACT_ATOMS: atom_id res chain seq x y z
N MET A 1 66.68 0.64 31.65
CA MET A 1 65.51 -0.25 31.80
C MET A 1 64.17 0.48 31.83
N ILE A 2 64.05 1.65 32.49
CA ILE A 2 62.77 2.40 32.51
C ILE A 2 62.38 2.92 31.11
N GLY A 3 63.33 3.49 30.35
CA GLY A 3 63.06 4.00 28.99
C GLY A 3 62.65 2.92 27.98
N SER A 4 63.20 1.71 28.07
CA SER A 4 62.83 0.59 27.18
C SER A 4 61.44 0.04 27.48
N ILE A 5 61.00 0.04 28.75
CA ILE A 5 59.65 -0.35 29.14
C ILE A 5 58.63 0.68 28.64
N VAL A 6 58.90 1.98 28.80
CA VAL A 6 58.02 3.06 28.33
C VAL A 6 57.84 3.00 26.81
N ILE A 7 58.93 2.80 26.04
CA ILE A 7 58.88 2.65 24.58
C ILE A 7 58.08 1.40 24.18
N ALA A 8 58.28 0.28 24.86
CA ALA A 8 57.53 -0.96 24.58
C ALA A 8 56.01 -0.80 24.83
N THR A 9 55.61 -0.14 25.93
CA THR A 9 54.18 0.17 26.18
C THR A 9 53.61 1.18 25.18
N SER A 10 54.40 2.15 24.72
CA SER A 10 53.96 3.12 23.70
C SER A 10 53.69 2.44 22.36
N LEU A 11 54.57 1.51 21.96
CA LEU A 11 54.45 0.75 20.72
C LEU A 11 53.22 -0.19 20.75
N ASP A 12 52.97 -0.86 21.88
CA ASP A 12 51.77 -1.71 22.05
C ASP A 12 50.47 -0.89 21.94
N ASN A 13 50.44 0.31 22.54
CA ASN A 13 49.30 1.22 22.43
C ASN A 13 49.10 1.74 21.00
N GLN A 14 50.17 2.05 20.27
CA GLN A 14 50.12 2.47 18.86
C GLN A 14 49.54 1.37 17.96
N VAL A 15 49.99 0.12 18.16
CA VAL A 15 49.47 -1.04 17.42
C VAL A 15 47.98 -1.24 17.72
N LYS A 16 47.57 -1.17 18.99
CA LYS A 16 46.15 -1.27 19.39
C LYS A 16 45.30 -0.16 18.80
N LEU A 17 45.73 1.09 18.85
CA LEU A 17 45.00 2.23 18.28
C LEU A 17 44.85 2.12 16.76
N THR A 18 45.91 1.71 16.06
CA THR A 18 45.87 1.48 14.62
C THR A 18 44.92 0.33 14.26
N GLN A 19 44.92 -0.75 15.04
CA GLN A 19 44.00 -1.87 14.86
C GLN A 19 42.54 -1.45 15.08
N VAL A 20 42.25 -0.70 16.14
CA VAL A 20 40.90 -0.17 16.43
C VAL A 20 40.46 0.78 15.32
N ALA A 21 41.30 1.72 14.89
CA ALA A 21 41.00 2.63 13.78
C ALA A 21 40.68 1.88 12.49
N LYS A 22 41.47 0.85 12.16
CA LYS A 22 41.24 0.00 10.98
C LYS A 22 39.93 -0.77 11.07
N GLN A 23 39.64 -1.38 12.22
CA GLN A 23 38.37 -2.08 12.46
C GLN A 23 37.18 -1.12 12.36
N PHE A 24 37.34 0.12 12.84
CA PHE A 24 36.32 1.15 12.78
C PHE A 24 36.07 1.65 11.36
N SER A 25 37.13 1.86 10.56
CA SER A 25 37.02 2.20 9.14
C SER A 25 36.28 1.11 8.37
N GLN A 26 36.67 -0.16 8.55
CA GLN A 26 36.00 -1.29 7.90
C GLN A 26 34.53 -1.42 8.31
N SER A 27 34.21 -1.18 9.59
CA SER A 27 32.83 -1.18 10.07
C SER A 27 32.04 -0.02 9.44
N SER A 28 32.65 1.17 9.35
CA SER A 28 32.03 2.35 8.73
C SER A 28 31.74 2.13 7.25
N GLU A 29 32.67 1.53 6.50
CA GLU A 29 32.47 1.13 5.10
C GLU A 29 31.30 0.15 4.95
N THR A 30 31.23 -0.85 5.83
CA THR A 30 30.14 -1.84 5.83
C THR A 30 28.79 -1.17 6.09
N ILE A 31 28.70 -0.32 7.13
CA ILE A 31 27.46 0.39 7.44
C ILE A 31 27.11 1.38 6.31
N SER A 32 28.09 2.03 5.68
CA SER A 32 27.86 2.90 4.52
C SER A 32 27.21 2.14 3.37
N ALA A 33 27.71 0.96 3.04
CA ALA A 33 27.12 0.10 2.01
C ALA A 33 25.67 -0.29 2.36
N SER A 34 25.42 -0.74 3.59
CA SER A 34 24.06 -1.06 4.06
C SER A 34 23.13 0.16 4.05
N THR A 35 23.65 1.36 4.32
CA THR A 35 22.87 2.61 4.30
C THR A 35 22.49 2.99 2.87
N GLN A 36 23.37 2.75 1.90
CA GLN A 36 23.05 2.92 0.47
C GLN A 36 21.97 1.94 0.00
N GLU A 37 22.02 0.69 0.45
CA GLU A 37 20.97 -0.31 0.17
C GLU A 37 19.62 0.09 0.78
N LEU A 38 19.64 0.61 2.02
CA LEU A 38 18.44 1.14 2.68
C LEU A 38 17.87 2.36 1.91
N ALA A 39 18.73 3.26 1.43
CA ALA A 39 18.31 4.40 0.62
C ALA A 39 17.65 3.96 -0.69
N ALA A 40 18.23 2.97 -1.37
CA ALA A 40 17.63 2.37 -2.56
C ALA A 40 16.27 1.74 -2.26
N SER A 41 16.18 0.98 -1.15
CA SER A 41 14.94 0.35 -0.69
C SER A 41 13.86 1.38 -0.35
N ALA A 42 14.21 2.51 0.26
CA ALA A 42 13.28 3.59 0.54
C ALA A 42 12.73 4.25 -0.75
N ASN A 43 13.56 4.38 -1.79
CA ASN A 43 13.10 4.84 -3.11
C ASN A 43 12.17 3.82 -3.78
N HIS A 44 12.47 2.53 -3.68
CA HIS A 44 11.56 1.48 -4.15
C HIS A 44 10.22 1.50 -3.41
N LEU A 45 10.24 1.68 -2.08
CA LEU A 45 9.03 1.82 -1.27
C LEU A 45 8.19 3.02 -1.73
N LYS A 46 8.83 4.16 -2.02
CA LYS A 46 8.14 5.34 -2.55
C LYS A 46 7.40 5.02 -3.86
N HIS A 47 8.08 4.39 -4.83
CA HIS A 47 7.44 4.01 -6.09
C HIS A 47 6.33 2.97 -5.91
N PHE A 48 6.50 2.05 -4.96
CA PHE A 48 5.46 1.08 -4.62
C PHE A 48 4.21 1.77 -4.06
N ILE A 49 4.36 2.79 -3.22
CA ILE A 49 3.28 3.61 -2.70
C ILE A 49 2.58 4.38 -3.83
N GLU A 50 3.32 5.03 -4.73
CA GLU A 50 2.76 5.76 -5.89
C GLU A 50 1.90 4.83 -6.79
N ASN A 51 2.35 3.59 -6.99
CA ASN A 51 1.60 2.57 -7.73
C ASN A 51 0.32 2.14 -6.97
N LEU A 52 0.41 1.97 -5.64
CA LEU A 52 -0.76 1.65 -4.80
C LEU A 52 -1.82 2.74 -4.85
N GLU A 53 -1.42 4.02 -4.77
CA GLU A 53 -2.34 5.16 -4.88
C GLU A 53 -3.06 5.15 -6.24
N THR A 54 -2.33 4.86 -7.32
CA THR A 54 -2.90 4.74 -8.66
C THR A 54 -3.91 3.59 -8.74
N SER A 55 -3.53 2.38 -8.30
CA SER A 55 -4.42 1.22 -8.29
C SER A 55 -5.68 1.44 -7.43
N GLN A 56 -5.55 2.13 -6.30
CA GLN A 56 -6.70 2.50 -5.48
C GLN A 56 -7.65 3.46 -6.18
N SER A 57 -7.12 4.46 -6.88
CA SER A 57 -7.91 5.41 -7.65
C SER A 57 -8.70 4.68 -8.74
N GLU A 58 -8.05 3.77 -9.48
CA GLU A 58 -8.69 2.92 -10.48
C GLU A 58 -9.79 2.03 -9.87
N MET A 59 -9.52 1.39 -8.73
CA MET A 59 -10.52 0.60 -8.00
C MET A 59 -11.72 1.44 -7.59
N ARG A 60 -11.51 2.67 -7.07
CA ARG A 60 -12.60 3.59 -6.72
C ARG A 60 -13.48 3.88 -7.93
N HIS A 61 -12.86 4.19 -9.07
CA HIS A 61 -13.59 4.44 -10.32
C HIS A 61 -14.34 3.20 -10.81
N GLN A 62 -13.78 2.00 -10.69
CA GLN A 62 -14.45 0.76 -11.05
C GLN A 62 -15.68 0.48 -10.17
N VAL A 63 -15.59 0.75 -8.86
CA VAL A 63 -16.70 0.62 -7.92
C VAL A 63 -17.81 1.63 -8.26
N GLU A 64 -17.46 2.88 -8.55
CA GLU A 64 -18.43 3.91 -8.95
C GLU A 64 -19.14 3.55 -10.27
N ASN A 65 -18.39 3.07 -11.27
CA ASN A 65 -18.96 2.64 -12.54
C ASN A 65 -19.87 1.43 -12.38
N SER A 66 -19.46 0.43 -11.59
CA SER A 66 -20.30 -0.72 -11.25
C SER A 66 -21.59 -0.30 -10.56
N THR A 67 -21.51 0.69 -9.65
CA THR A 67 -22.68 1.24 -8.96
C THR A 67 -23.66 1.92 -9.93
N LYS A 68 -23.14 2.67 -10.92
CA LYS A 68 -23.97 3.28 -11.98
C LYS A 68 -24.65 2.22 -12.83
N ILE A 69 -23.93 1.16 -13.23
CA ILE A 69 -24.48 0.04 -14.01
C ILE A 69 -25.61 -0.65 -13.24
N LEU A 70 -25.41 -0.95 -11.96
CA LEU A 70 -26.48 -1.51 -11.11
C LEU A 70 -27.69 -0.57 -10.99
N GLY A 71 -27.49 0.74 -10.96
CA GLY A 71 -28.59 1.71 -11.01
C GLY A 71 -29.43 1.59 -12.28
N MET A 72 -28.78 1.39 -13.43
CA MET A 72 -29.48 1.13 -14.70
C MET A 72 -30.21 -0.20 -14.68
N ILE A 73 -29.57 -1.29 -14.23
CA ILE A 73 -30.20 -2.62 -14.13
C ILE A 73 -31.42 -2.58 -13.21
N ASN A 74 -31.34 -1.91 -12.05
CA ASN A 74 -32.49 -1.74 -11.15
C ASN A 74 -33.64 -0.99 -11.84
N SER A 75 -33.33 0.02 -12.65
CA SER A 75 -34.33 0.78 -13.39
C SER A 75 -35.00 -0.08 -14.47
N VAL A 76 -34.23 -0.92 -15.16
CA VAL A 76 -34.75 -1.92 -16.11
C VAL A 76 -35.66 -2.91 -15.40
N ALA A 77 -35.23 -3.48 -14.26
CA ALA A 77 -36.04 -4.40 -13.46
C ALA A 77 -37.37 -3.76 -13.04
N LYS A 78 -37.35 -2.52 -12.54
CA LYS A 78 -38.57 -1.77 -12.20
C LYS A 78 -39.50 -1.57 -13.40
N ASN A 79 -38.96 -1.17 -14.56
CA ASN A 79 -39.76 -0.98 -15.77
C ASN A 79 -40.35 -2.30 -16.27
N THR A 80 -39.58 -3.39 -16.25
CA THR A 80 -40.05 -4.73 -16.60
C THR A 80 -41.17 -5.18 -15.65
N ARG A 81 -41.06 -4.88 -14.35
CA ARG A 81 -42.12 -5.16 -13.38
C ARG A 81 -43.41 -4.41 -13.73
N ILE A 82 -43.32 -3.13 -14.09
CA ILE A 82 -44.49 -2.33 -14.52
C ILE A 82 -45.11 -2.89 -15.81
N LEU A 83 -44.29 -3.27 -16.78
CA LEU A 83 -44.76 -3.88 -18.03
C LEU A 83 -45.47 -5.22 -17.78
N GLY A 84 -44.88 -6.10 -16.96
CA GLY A 84 -45.48 -7.37 -16.57
C GLY A 84 -46.79 -7.17 -15.80
N PHE A 85 -46.86 -6.17 -14.91
CA PHE A 85 -48.08 -5.83 -14.19
C PHE A 85 -49.20 -5.35 -15.12
N ASN A 86 -48.88 -4.45 -16.05
CA ASN A 86 -49.85 -3.95 -17.04
C ASN A 86 -50.33 -5.09 -17.97
N ALA A 87 -49.44 -5.99 -18.38
CA ALA A 87 -49.80 -7.19 -19.14
C ALA A 87 -50.73 -8.12 -18.35
N GLY A 88 -50.52 -8.23 -17.03
CA GLY A 88 -51.39 -8.97 -16.13
C GLY A 88 -52.81 -8.38 -16.05
N ILE A 89 -52.93 -7.05 -16.00
CA ILE A 89 -54.23 -6.34 -16.04
C ILE A 89 -54.93 -6.62 -17.36
N GLU A 90 -54.24 -6.49 -18.50
CA GLU A 90 -54.83 -6.69 -19.82
C GLU A 90 -55.25 -8.16 -20.06
N ALA A 91 -54.45 -9.11 -19.53
CA ALA A 91 -54.80 -10.52 -19.51
C ALA A 91 -56.07 -10.80 -18.70
N ALA A 92 -56.23 -10.17 -17.53
CA ALA A 92 -57.45 -10.28 -16.74
C ALA A 92 -58.66 -9.66 -17.47
N ARG A 93 -58.46 -8.53 -18.16
CA ARG A 93 -59.50 -7.87 -18.97
C ARG A 93 -60.00 -8.74 -20.12
N SER A 94 -59.11 -9.54 -20.71
CA SER A 94 -59.42 -10.47 -21.80
C SER A 94 -60.14 -11.76 -21.36
N GLY A 95 -60.39 -11.93 -20.06
CA GLY A 95 -61.14 -13.06 -19.51
C GLY A 95 -60.50 -14.42 -19.82
N GLU A 96 -61.29 -15.35 -20.35
CA GLU A 96 -60.85 -16.71 -20.69
C GLU A 96 -59.68 -16.73 -21.70
N TYR A 97 -59.68 -15.80 -22.68
CA TYR A 97 -58.63 -15.70 -23.70
C TYR A 97 -57.29 -15.20 -23.15
N GLY A 98 -57.29 -14.54 -22.00
CA GLY A 98 -56.08 -14.00 -21.35
C GLY A 98 -55.43 -14.93 -20.33
N ARG A 99 -55.99 -16.10 -20.03
CA ARG A 99 -55.48 -17.00 -18.98
C ARG A 99 -54.01 -17.37 -19.15
N GLY A 100 -53.60 -17.74 -20.37
CA GLY A 100 -52.20 -18.07 -20.66
C GLY A 100 -51.26 -16.88 -20.49
N PHE A 101 -51.67 -15.70 -20.98
CA PHE A 101 -50.91 -14.46 -20.84
C PHE A 101 -50.80 -14.01 -19.37
N SER A 102 -51.80 -14.28 -18.53
CA SER A 102 -51.77 -13.96 -17.10
C SER A 102 -50.66 -14.71 -16.36
N VAL A 103 -50.41 -15.98 -16.72
CA VAL A 103 -49.32 -16.78 -16.14
C VAL A 103 -47.96 -16.20 -16.54
N VAL A 104 -47.79 -15.86 -17.81
CA VAL A 104 -46.55 -15.24 -18.31
C VAL A 104 -46.29 -13.89 -17.64
N ALA A 105 -47.32 -13.04 -17.50
CA ALA A 105 -47.21 -11.76 -16.81
C ALA A 105 -46.78 -11.89 -15.34
N LYS A 106 -47.28 -12.91 -14.63
CA LYS A 106 -46.86 -13.24 -13.27
C LYS A 106 -45.40 -13.70 -13.20
N GLU A 107 -44.94 -14.50 -14.15
CA GLU A 107 -43.52 -14.92 -14.16
C GLU A 107 -42.59 -13.75 -14.51
N ILE A 108 -42.99 -12.86 -15.43
CA ILE A 108 -42.23 -11.63 -15.74
C ILE A 108 -42.07 -10.74 -14.50
N THR A 109 -43.16 -10.51 -13.76
CA THR A 109 -43.11 -9.70 -12.53
C THR A 109 -42.23 -10.35 -11.46
N LYS A 110 -42.34 -11.66 -11.28
CA LYS A 110 -41.49 -12.41 -10.35
C LYS A 110 -40.00 -12.34 -10.71
N LEU A 111 -39.64 -12.49 -11.99
CA LEU A 111 -38.26 -12.37 -12.47
C LEU A 111 -37.72 -10.94 -12.28
N ALA A 112 -38.56 -9.93 -12.51
CA ALA A 112 -38.19 -8.54 -12.28
C ALA A 112 -37.89 -8.26 -10.80
N ASP A 113 -38.67 -8.86 -9.88
CA ASP A 113 -38.47 -8.74 -8.44
C ASP A 113 -37.17 -9.40 -7.99
N GLN A 114 -36.93 -10.63 -8.45
CA GLN A 114 -35.68 -11.35 -8.18
C GLN A 114 -34.45 -10.60 -8.71
N SER A 115 -34.59 -9.95 -9.88
CA SER A 115 -33.53 -9.10 -10.44
C SER A 115 -33.26 -7.87 -9.57
N ALA A 116 -34.31 -7.20 -9.08
CA ALA A 116 -34.18 -6.06 -8.18
C ALA A 116 -33.51 -6.44 -6.85
N ASP A 117 -33.90 -7.59 -6.27
CA ASP A 117 -33.30 -8.12 -5.04
C ASP A 117 -31.82 -8.44 -5.23
N SER A 118 -31.47 -9.10 -6.34
CA SER A 118 -30.07 -9.39 -6.69
C SER A 118 -29.25 -8.12 -6.84
N VAL A 119 -29.80 -7.09 -7.49
CA VAL A 119 -29.12 -5.78 -7.62
C VAL A 119 -28.88 -5.13 -6.26
N ASN A 120 -29.81 -5.22 -5.32
CA ASN A 120 -29.65 -4.70 -3.97
C ASN A 120 -28.55 -5.43 -3.20
N GLU A 121 -28.45 -6.75 -3.36
CA GLU A 121 -27.38 -7.54 -2.76
C GLU A 121 -26.01 -7.15 -3.33
N ILE A 122 -25.88 -7.04 -4.66
CA ILE A 122 -24.63 -6.62 -5.29
C ILE A 122 -24.27 -5.19 -4.87
N ARG A 123 -25.25 -4.28 -4.73
CA ARG A 123 -25.01 -2.91 -4.23
C ARG A 123 -24.38 -2.94 -2.84
N ARG A 124 -24.89 -3.77 -1.92
CA ARG A 124 -24.32 -3.93 -0.58
C ARG A 124 -22.86 -4.42 -0.64
N LEU A 125 -22.55 -5.36 -1.54
CA LEU A 125 -21.18 -5.85 -1.73
C LEU A 125 -20.25 -4.75 -2.28
N LEU A 126 -20.74 -3.91 -3.22
CA LEU A 126 -19.98 -2.77 -3.72
C LEU A 126 -19.75 -1.69 -2.65
N ASP A 127 -20.72 -1.44 -1.78
CA ASP A 127 -20.55 -0.50 -0.66
C ASP A 127 -19.48 -1.01 0.32
N GLN A 128 -19.45 -2.31 0.59
CA GLN A 128 -18.38 -2.94 1.38
C GLN A 128 -17.03 -2.83 0.68
N LEU A 129 -16.99 -3.05 -0.64
CA LEU A 129 -15.76 -2.92 -1.42
C LEU A 129 -15.25 -1.47 -1.42
N LYS A 130 -16.14 -0.49 -1.54
CA LYS A 130 -15.82 0.94 -1.40
C LYS A 130 -15.17 1.23 -0.05
N TYR A 131 -15.78 0.74 1.03
CA TYR A 131 -15.21 0.90 2.37
C TYR A 131 -13.82 0.26 2.47
N LYS A 132 -13.60 -0.92 1.89
CA LYS A 132 -12.28 -1.56 1.86
C LYS A 132 -11.25 -0.76 1.07
N VAL A 133 -11.64 -0.19 -0.07
CA VAL A 133 -10.79 0.75 -0.82
C VAL A 133 -10.43 1.95 0.05
N ASP A 134 -11.37 2.55 0.77
CA ASP A 134 -11.10 3.68 1.66
C ASP A 134 -10.16 3.28 2.82
N GLN A 135 -10.30 2.07 3.39
CA GLN A 135 -9.38 1.57 4.41
C GLN A 135 -7.95 1.43 3.89
N VAL A 136 -7.77 0.90 2.68
CA VAL A 136 -6.45 0.81 2.05
C VAL A 136 -5.85 2.20 1.85
N ALA A 137 -6.66 3.24 1.60
CA ALA A 137 -6.17 4.60 1.37
C ALA A 137 -5.51 5.16 2.62
N ASN A 138 -6.17 4.96 3.75
CA ASN A 138 -5.65 5.39 5.04
C ASN A 138 -4.33 4.67 5.39
N ILE A 139 -4.24 3.37 5.13
CA ILE A 139 -3.01 2.59 5.36
C ILE A 139 -1.89 3.07 4.44
N THR A 140 -2.18 3.32 3.17
CA THR A 140 -1.21 3.87 2.21
C THR A 140 -0.68 5.22 2.69
N GLN A 141 -1.56 6.10 3.18
CA GLN A 141 -1.18 7.41 3.70
C GLN A 141 -0.31 7.32 4.97
N GLU A 142 -0.61 6.39 5.87
CA GLU A 142 0.25 6.11 7.04
C GLU A 142 1.62 5.60 6.58
N THR A 143 1.65 4.73 5.57
CA THR A 143 2.89 4.18 4.98
C THR A 143 3.76 5.28 4.36
N VAL A 144 3.17 6.31 3.75
CA VAL A 144 3.89 7.52 3.28
C VAL A 144 4.64 8.18 4.44
N GLY A 145 3.97 8.36 5.59
CA GLY A 145 4.58 8.96 6.78
C GLY A 145 5.76 8.14 7.29
N ILE A 146 5.60 6.81 7.37
CA ILE A 146 6.67 5.88 7.76
C ILE A 146 7.85 5.97 6.79
N ALA A 147 7.59 5.96 5.48
CA ALA A 147 8.63 6.06 4.45
C ALA A 147 9.41 7.38 4.54
N SER A 148 8.72 8.49 4.84
CA SER A 148 9.37 9.80 5.05
C SER A 148 10.29 9.78 6.27
N ASN A 149 9.84 9.21 7.39
CA ASN A 149 10.66 9.08 8.59
C ASN A 149 11.87 8.17 8.35
N GLN A 150 11.67 7.06 7.64
CA GLN A 150 12.75 6.15 7.27
C GLN A 150 13.83 6.86 6.46
N LYS A 151 13.43 7.70 5.49
CA LYS A 151 14.37 8.51 4.70
C LYS A 151 15.19 9.46 5.58
N ALA A 152 14.55 10.17 6.52
CA ALA A 152 15.25 11.07 7.43
C ALA A 152 16.27 10.31 8.30
N SER A 153 15.90 9.14 8.83
CA SER A 153 16.83 8.29 9.60
C SER A 153 18.02 7.81 8.77
N ILE A 154 17.81 7.47 7.49
CA ILE A 154 18.91 7.09 6.57
C ILE A 154 19.88 8.26 6.34
N GLU A 155 19.36 9.49 6.22
CA GLU A 155 20.19 10.69 6.09
C GLU A 155 21.02 10.95 7.37
N GLU A 156 20.41 10.81 8.55
CA GLU A 156 21.12 10.94 9.83
C GLU A 156 22.20 9.86 10.03
N ILE A 157 21.90 8.62 9.65
CA ILE A 157 22.86 7.51 9.68
C ILE A 157 24.03 7.81 8.73
N SER A 158 23.75 8.30 7.52
CA SER A 158 24.78 8.65 6.53
C SER A 158 25.73 9.72 7.06
N ILE A 159 25.20 10.77 7.70
CA ILE A 159 26.00 11.82 8.35
C ILE A 159 26.84 11.23 9.50
N SER A 160 26.23 10.37 10.32
CA SER A 160 26.91 9.74 11.45
C SER A 160 28.09 8.89 10.99
N ILE A 161 27.91 8.07 9.95
CA ILE A 161 28.97 7.24 9.36
C ILE A 161 30.10 8.09 8.81
N GLN A 162 29.80 9.22 8.17
CA GLN A 162 30.85 10.15 7.69
C GLN A 162 31.69 10.69 8.85
N ASN A 163 31.04 11.06 9.96
CA ASN A 163 31.75 11.49 11.17
C ASN A 163 32.60 10.37 11.77
N LEU A 164 32.09 9.13 11.76
CA LEU A 164 32.85 7.95 12.23
C LEU A 164 34.07 7.67 11.36
N ALA A 165 33.92 7.73 10.04
CA ALA A 165 35.04 7.55 9.11
C ALA A 165 36.14 8.60 9.34
N ASN A 166 35.76 9.88 9.52
CA ASN A 166 36.68 10.95 9.82
C ASN A 166 37.42 10.72 11.16
N ALA A 167 36.70 10.29 12.20
CA ALA A 167 37.29 9.97 13.50
C ALA A 167 38.27 8.79 13.44
N ALA A 168 37.97 7.77 12.62
CA ALA A 168 38.89 6.66 12.36
C ALA A 168 40.22 7.15 11.77
N GLU A 169 40.14 8.03 10.77
CA GLU A 169 41.30 8.59 10.08
C GLU A 169 42.15 9.46 11.04
N GLU A 170 41.51 10.23 11.92
CA GLU A 170 42.21 11.01 12.94
C GLU A 170 42.94 10.12 13.96
N ILE A 171 42.30 9.04 14.44
CA ILE A 171 42.94 8.09 15.36
C ILE A 171 44.14 7.43 14.68
N GLU A 172 44.02 7.04 13.40
CA GLU A 172 45.14 6.45 12.65
C GLU A 172 46.31 7.44 12.50
N LYS A 173 46.02 8.71 12.19
CA LYS A 173 47.02 9.78 12.10
C LYS A 173 47.70 10.05 13.44
N LEU A 174 46.96 10.05 14.54
CA LEU A 174 47.50 10.24 15.89
C LEU A 174 48.36 9.05 16.32
N ALA A 175 47.89 7.82 16.07
CA ALA A 175 48.65 6.62 16.36
C ALA A 175 50.01 6.64 15.65
N LYS A 176 50.09 7.08 14.39
CA LYS A 176 51.35 7.20 13.61
C LYS A 176 52.31 8.31 14.07
N LYS A 177 51.85 9.27 14.89
CA LYS A 177 52.66 10.42 15.37
C LYS A 177 53.32 10.20 16.73
N VAL A 178 52.89 9.18 17.49
CA VAL A 178 53.41 8.77 18.81
C VAL A 178 54.41 7.64 18.64
#